data_AF-A0A969WWE3-F1
#
_entry.id   AF-A0A969WWE3-F1
#
_cell.length_a   1.000
_cell.length_b   1.000
_cell.length_c   1.000
_cell.angle_alpha   90.00
_cell.angle_beta   90.00
_cell.angle_gamma   90.00
#
_symmetry.space_group_name_H-M   'P 1'
#
loop_
_entity.id
_entity.type
_entity.pdbx_description
1 polymer ?
#
loop_
_entity_poly.entity_id
_entity_poly.type
_entity_poly.pdbx_seq_one_letter_code
_entity_poly.pdbx_strand_id
1 'polypeptide(L)' 'IKGLIVGQFTEYEEDNKMYSSLYASILSAVKEFDFPVCFGFPVGHTKINLPIVMGGKATLTIKKDTVLLKQRY' A
#
# COMPACT_ATOMS: atom_id res chain seq x y z
N ILE A 1 9.76 -8.79 -6.65
CA ILE A 1 9.14 -7.95 -5.58
C ILE A 1 8.70 -8.88 -4.45
N LYS A 2 8.83 -8.50 -3.17
CA LYS A 2 8.46 -9.35 -2.01
C LYS A 2 7.25 -8.84 -1.21
N GLY A 3 6.70 -7.70 -1.60
CA GLY A 3 5.52 -7.09 -1.01
C GLY A 3 5.26 -5.73 -1.65
N LEU A 4 4.02 -5.28 -1.62
CA LEU A 4 3.59 -3.98 -2.12
C LEU A 4 2.86 -3.24 -1.00
N ILE A 5 3.30 -2.01 -0.72
CA ILE A 5 2.61 -1.10 0.17
C ILE A 5 2.03 0.02 -0.69
N VAL A 6 0.73 0.18 -0.60
CA VAL A 6 -0.03 1.25 -1.22
C VAL A 6 -0.43 2.21 -0.10
N GLY A 7 0.09 3.43 -0.18
CA GLY A 7 -0.18 4.48 0.78
C GLY A 7 -1.64 4.92 0.79
N GLN A 8 -1.93 5.94 1.58
CA GLN A 8 -3.26 6.54 1.63
C GLN A 8 -3.49 7.40 0.38
N PHE A 9 -4.56 7.07 -0.35
CA PHE A 9 -5.15 7.98 -1.33
C PHE A 9 -6.29 8.75 -0.67
N THR A 10 -6.13 10.06 -0.55
CA THR A 10 -7.13 11.00 -0.05
C THR A 10 -7.37 12.07 -1.10
N GLU A 11 -8.50 12.77 -1.01
CA GLU A 11 -8.81 13.94 -1.85
C GLU A 11 -8.78 13.63 -3.36
N TYR A 12 -9.29 12.46 -3.74
CA TYR A 12 -9.55 12.11 -5.13
C TYR A 12 -11.03 11.77 -5.30
N GLU A 13 -11.56 12.06 -6.47
CA GLU A 13 -12.87 11.57 -6.88
C GLU A 13 -12.69 10.28 -7.67
N GLU A 14 -13.50 9.27 -7.35
CA GLU A 14 -13.62 8.13 -8.25
C GLU A 14 -14.26 8.60 -9.55
N ASP A 15 -13.54 8.43 -10.66
CA ASP A 15 -14.09 8.72 -11.97
C ASP A 15 -14.99 7.56 -12.39
N ASN A 16 -16.27 7.88 -12.67
CA ASN A 16 -17.25 6.90 -13.15
C ASN A 16 -16.86 6.25 -14.50
N LYS A 17 -15.87 6.81 -15.21
CA LYS A 17 -15.26 6.18 -16.40
C LYS A 17 -14.22 5.13 -16.05
N MET A 18 -13.75 5.05 -14.79
CA MET A 18 -12.93 3.93 -14.36
C MET A 18 -13.80 2.68 -14.27
N TYR A 19 -13.28 1.58 -14.83
CA TYR A 19 -13.94 0.27 -14.79
C TYR A 19 -14.04 -0.32 -13.36
N SER A 20 -13.26 0.20 -12.42
CA SER A 20 -13.24 -0.20 -11.02
C SER A 20 -12.64 0.89 -10.14
N SER A 21 -12.87 0.83 -8.82
CA SER A 21 -12.22 1.73 -7.86
C SER A 21 -10.70 1.68 -7.99
N LEU A 22 -10.00 2.72 -7.50
CA LEU A 22 -8.55 2.79 -7.54
C LEU A 22 -7.88 1.56 -6.91
N TYR A 23 -8.32 1.19 -5.71
CA TYR A 23 -7.76 0.04 -4.99
C TYR A 23 -8.06 -1.29 -5.69
N ALA A 24 -9.26 -1.46 -6.25
CA ALA A 24 -9.60 -2.65 -7.03
C ALA A 24 -8.79 -2.74 -8.33
N SER A 25 -8.53 -1.61 -8.98
CA SER A 25 -7.70 -1.52 -10.18
C SER A 25 -6.27 -1.96 -9.88
N ILE A 26 -5.69 -1.48 -8.77
CA ILE A 26 -4.35 -1.90 -8.32
C ILE A 26 -4.34 -3.40 -8.00
N LEU A 27 -5.33 -3.91 -7.26
CA LEU A 27 -5.43 -5.32 -6.91
C LEU A 27 -5.54 -6.21 -8.15
N SER A 28 -6.33 -5.79 -9.14
CA SER A 28 -6.48 -6.49 -10.42
C SER A 28 -5.17 -6.52 -11.21
N ALA A 29 -4.42 -5.41 -11.24
CA ALA A 29 -3.15 -5.32 -11.93
C ALA A 29 -2.05 -6.20 -11.33
N VAL A 30 -2.15 -6.54 -10.03
CA VAL A 30 -1.17 -7.37 -9.34
C VAL A 30 -1.68 -8.77 -8.99
N LYS A 31 -2.87 -9.14 -9.47
CA LYS A 31 -3.57 -10.39 -9.09
C LYS A 31 -2.78 -11.66 -9.42
N GLU A 32 -1.87 -11.60 -10.39
CA GLU A 32 -1.08 -12.74 -10.86
C GLU A 32 0.20 -12.96 -10.03
N PHE A 33 0.50 -12.08 -9.07
CA PHE A 33 1.71 -12.17 -8.26
C PHE A 33 1.42 -12.61 -6.83
N ASP A 34 2.25 -13.52 -6.32
CA ASP A 34 2.13 -14.09 -4.96
C ASP A 34 2.83 -13.25 -3.87
N PHE A 35 2.82 -11.93 -3.98
CA PHE A 35 3.35 -11.07 -2.91
C PHE A 35 2.22 -10.42 -2.10
N PRO A 36 2.43 -10.19 -0.79
CA PRO A 36 1.44 -9.49 0.04
C PRO A 36 1.26 -8.03 -0.41
N VAL A 37 0.00 -7.60 -0.50
CA VAL A 37 -0.38 -6.22 -0.80
C VAL A 37 -1.06 -5.61 0.42
N CYS A 38 -0.59 -4.45 0.87
CA CYS A 38 -1.20 -3.66 1.94
C CYS A 38 -1.69 -2.33 1.37
N PHE A 39 -2.95 -1.98 1.66
CA PHE A 39 -3.55 -0.69 1.32
C PHE A 39 -3.69 0.20 2.56
N GLY A 40 -3.68 1.51 2.37
CA GLY A 40 -3.97 2.49 3.41
C GLY A 40 -2.88 2.64 4.47
N PHE A 41 -1.65 2.20 4.18
CA PHE A 41 -0.51 2.42 5.07
C PHE A 41 -0.27 3.93 5.23
N PRO A 42 0.07 4.46 6.42
CA PRO A 42 0.11 5.90 6.72
C PRO A 42 1.31 6.60 6.08
N VAL A 43 1.35 6.60 4.75
CA VAL A 43 2.36 7.17 3.88
C VAL A 43 1.69 7.77 2.66
N GLY A 44 2.21 8.88 2.16
CA GLY A 44 1.64 9.61 1.02
C GLY A 44 1.51 11.10 1.30
N HIS A 45 0.50 11.73 0.70
CA HIS A 45 0.25 13.17 0.82
C HIS A 45 -0.90 13.47 1.78
N THR A 46 -0.83 12.91 3.00
CA THR A 46 -1.84 13.12 4.04
C THR A 46 -1.21 13.76 5.29
N LYS A 47 -2.05 14.22 6.22
CA LYS A 47 -1.58 14.79 7.50
C LYS A 47 -0.72 13.81 8.32
N ILE A 48 -1.05 12.52 8.27
CA ILE A 48 -0.26 11.46 8.94
C ILE A 48 0.57 10.76 7.86
N ASN A 49 1.82 11.19 7.72
CA ASN A 49 2.77 10.65 6.76
C ASN A 49 4.03 10.19 7.49
N LEU A 50 4.14 8.88 7.74
CA LEU A 50 5.27 8.28 8.44
C LEU A 50 6.46 8.11 7.48
N PRO A 51 7.69 8.43 7.90
CA PRO A 51 8.86 8.23 7.06
C PRO A 51 9.13 6.73 6.85
N ILE A 52 9.57 6.39 5.64
CA ILE A 52 10.10 5.06 5.30
C ILE A 52 11.59 5.20 4.96
N VAL A 53 12.42 4.41 5.63
CA VAL A 53 13.85 4.31 5.28
C VAL A 53 14.01 3.56 3.94
N MET A 54 14.64 4.21 2.97
CA MET A 54 14.91 3.62 1.65
C MET A 54 16.25 2.88 1.63
N GLY A 55 16.35 1.83 0.81
CA GLY A 55 17.59 1.04 0.65
C GLY A 55 17.91 0.07 1.80
N GLY A 56 17.18 0.12 2.92
CA GLY A 56 17.33 -0.79 4.05
C GLY A 56 16.60 -2.12 3.90
N LYS A 57 16.95 -3.11 4.75
CA LYS A 57 16.19 -4.35 4.88
C LYS A 57 14.92 -4.10 5.70
N ALA A 58 13.78 -4.54 5.18
CA ALA A 58 12.50 -4.44 5.86
C ALA A 58 11.76 -5.78 5.91
N THR A 59 10.89 -5.94 6.90
CA THR A 59 9.95 -7.04 7.02
C THR A 59 8.55 -6.47 7.12
N LEU A 60 7.70 -6.83 6.15
CA LEU A 60 6.28 -6.50 6.14
C LEU A 60 5.49 -7.70 6.68
N THR A 61 4.67 -7.49 7.70
CA THR A 61 3.74 -8.49 8.24
C THR A 61 2.32 -7.96 8.16
N ILE A 62 1.47 -8.66 7.41
CA ILE A 62 0.04 -8.34 7.28
C ILE A 62 -0.75 -9.36 8.11
N LYS A 63 -1.55 -8.86 9.05
CA LYS A 63 -2.55 -9.62 9.82
C LYS A 63 -3.93 -9.05 9.52
N LYS A 64 -4.98 -9.76 9.93
CA LYS A 64 -6.39 -9.37 9.71
C LYS A 64 -6.67 -7.90 10.08
N ASP A 65 -6.18 -7.46 11.24
CA ASP A 65 -6.51 -6.15 11.81
C ASP A 65 -5.26 -5.26 12.01
N THR A 66 -4.09 -5.68 11.54
CA THR A 66 -2.84 -4.96 11.80
C THR A 66 -1.82 -5.19 10.69
N VAL A 67 -1.15 -4.10 10.29
CA VAL A 67 0.01 -4.16 9.41
C VAL A 67 1.23 -3.64 10.16
N LEU A 68 2.32 -4.40 10.12
CA LEU A 68 3.59 -4.03 10.74
C LEU A 68 4.69 -3.97 9.67
N LEU A 69 5.32 -2.81 9.55
CA LEU A 69 6.55 -2.61 8.79
C LEU A 69 7.72 -2.46 9.76
N LYS A 70 8.60 -3.46 9.83
CA LYS A 70 9.83 -3.41 10.62
C LYS A 70 11.01 -3.11 9.71
N GLN A 71 11.72 -2.03 9.98
CA GLN A 71 12.95 -1.67 9.26
C GLN A 71 14.15 -1.93 10.17
N ARG A 72 15.21 -2.55 9.65
CA ARG A 72 16.50 -2.64 10.33
C ARG A 72 17.40 -1.55 9.75
N TYR A 73 17.80 -0.63 10.61
CA TYR A 73 18.79 0.42 10.37
C TYR A 73 20.08 0.05 11.08
#